data_AF-A0A3B0YNQ3-F1
#
_entry.id   AF-A0A3B0YNQ3-F1
#
_cell.length_a   1.000
_cell.length_b   1.000
_cell.length_c   1.000
_cell.angle_alpha   90.00
_cell.angle_beta   90.00
_cell.angle_gamma   90.00
#
_symmetry.space_group_name_H-M   'P 1'
#
loop_
_entity.id
_entity.type
_entity.pdbx_description
1 polymer ?
#
loop_
_entity_poly.entity_id
_entity_poly.type
_entity_poly.pdbx_seq_one_letter_code
_entity_poly.pdbx_strand_id
1 'polypeptide(L)'
;MFLVGVLFQRNWQFINKWIVGKLYIWALVLLGVIVLDQWVGIMKPGNHPSIIYYLVLSFFIASFATHSNGLWSRWMKGNDISYGIYIYHMVVVNFLLVLGLTGSVMYLILAVGVTVMFALLSWLIVEKPALRLKPKSIHRV
;
A
#
# COMPACT_ATOMS: atom_id res chain seq x y z
N MET A 1 -4.57 -1.09 -10.98
CA MET A 1 -3.31 -1.37 -10.26
C MET A 1 -2.69 -2.70 -10.65
N PHE A 2 -3.34 -3.85 -10.43
CA PHE A 2 -2.74 -5.18 -10.62
C PHE A 2 -2.08 -5.39 -11.99
N LEU A 3 -2.80 -5.08 -13.09
CA LEU A 3 -2.26 -5.23 -14.45
C LEU A 3 -1.03 -4.36 -14.72
N VAL A 4 -0.96 -3.16 -14.12
CA VAL A 4 0.22 -2.28 -14.24
C VAL A 4 1.43 -2.95 -13.59
N GLY A 5 1.25 -3.62 -12.45
CA GLY A 5 2.29 -4.44 -11.82
C GLY A 5 2.77 -5.58 -12.71
N VAL A 6 1.86 -6.29 -13.40
CA VAL A 6 2.22 -7.33 -14.37
C VAL A 6 3.04 -6.75 -15.53
N LEU A 7 2.66 -5.58 -16.05
CA LEU A 7 3.42 -4.89 -17.10
C LEU A 7 4.81 -4.46 -16.62
N PHE A 8 4.91 -3.96 -15.39
CA PHE A 8 6.18 -3.59 -14.76
C PHE A 8 7.11 -4.79 -14.64
N GLN A 9 6.58 -5.92 -14.17
CA GLN A 9 7.33 -7.16 -14.00
C GLN A 9 7.79 -7.75 -15.34
N ARG A 10 6.93 -7.77 -16.36
CA ARG A 10 7.29 -8.28 -17.69
C ARG A 10 8.30 -7.42 -18.45
N ASN A 11 8.27 -6.09 -18.26
CA ASN A 11 9.11 -5.14 -18.99
C ASN A 11 10.16 -4.46 -18.09
N TRP A 12 10.61 -5.15 -17.05
CA TRP A 12 11.45 -4.58 -15.99
C TRP A 12 12.74 -3.93 -16.52
N GLN A 13 13.37 -4.53 -17.54
CA GLN A 13 14.61 -4.01 -18.15
C GLN A 13 14.47 -2.58 -18.70
N PHE A 14 13.27 -2.22 -19.17
CA PHE A 14 12.98 -0.88 -19.66
C PHE A 14 12.46 0.03 -18.53
N ILE A 15 11.58 -0.52 -17.71
CA ILE A 15 10.83 0.25 -16.70
C ILE A 15 11.70 0.62 -15.50
N ASN A 16 12.70 -0.20 -15.15
CA ASN A 16 13.57 0.06 -13.99
C ASN A 16 14.24 1.45 -14.04
N LYS A 17 14.58 1.96 -15.24
CA LYS A 17 15.17 3.29 -15.46
C LYS A 17 14.26 4.41 -14.99
N TRP A 18 12.95 4.16 -14.96
CA TRP A 18 11.93 5.11 -14.53
C TRP A 18 11.56 4.94 -13.06
N ILE A 19 11.93 3.83 -12.41
CA ILE A 19 11.48 3.49 -11.06
C ILE A 19 12.61 3.61 -10.04
N VAL A 20 13.76 2.99 -10.32
CA VAL A 20 14.84 2.82 -9.34
C VAL A 20 15.51 4.17 -9.07
N GLY A 21 15.66 4.52 -7.78
CA GLY A 21 16.29 5.76 -7.34
C GLY A 21 15.44 7.03 -7.52
N LYS A 22 14.20 6.90 -7.99
CA LYS A 22 13.32 8.03 -8.35
C LYS A 22 12.18 8.28 -7.35
N LEU A 23 12.30 7.81 -6.11
CA LEU A 23 11.23 7.89 -5.11
C LEU A 23 10.75 9.33 -4.91
N TYR A 24 11.67 10.25 -4.64
CA TYR A 24 11.33 11.66 -4.40
C TYR A 24 10.74 12.34 -5.63
N ILE A 25 11.18 11.96 -6.84
CA ILE A 25 10.61 12.46 -8.09
C ILE A 25 9.14 12.04 -8.19
N TRP A 26 8.85 10.75 -8.03
CA TRP A 26 7.47 10.26 -8.10
C TRP A 26 6.60 10.74 -6.94
N ALA A 27 7.18 10.99 -5.75
CA ALA A 27 6.48 11.62 -4.64
C ALA A 27 6.05 13.05 -4.99
N LEU A 28 6.95 13.85 -5.59
CA LEU A 28 6.64 15.20 -6.06
C LEU A 28 5.60 15.19 -7.18
N VAL A 29 5.71 14.26 -8.14
CA VAL A 29 4.70 14.10 -9.20
C VAL A 29 3.34 13.76 -8.62
N LEU A 30 3.27 12.82 -7.66
CA LEU A 30 2.03 12.45 -6.99
C LEU A 30 1.41 13.64 -6.24
N LEU A 31 2.21 14.38 -5.47
CA LEU A 31 1.77 15.59 -4.78
C LEU A 31 1.28 16.66 -5.77
N GLY A 32 2.03 16.88 -6.85
CA GLY A 32 1.64 17.81 -7.92
C GLY A 32 0.29 17.45 -8.54
N VAL A 33 0.06 16.18 -8.84
CA VAL A 33 -1.23 15.69 -9.35
C VAL A 33 -2.36 15.92 -8.33
N ILE A 34 -2.13 15.65 -7.04
CA ILE A 34 -3.13 15.88 -5.98
C ILE A 34 -3.48 17.38 -5.87
N VAL A 35 -2.47 18.25 -5.91
CA VAL A 35 -2.67 19.72 -5.80
C VAL A 35 -3.36 20.27 -7.04
N LEU A 36 -2.92 19.88 -8.24
CA LEU A 36 -3.52 20.32 -9.50
C LEU A 36 -4.98 19.90 -9.61
N ASP A 37 -5.30 18.71 -9.13
CA ASP A 37 -6.66 18.20 -9.17
C ASP A 37 -7.66 19.04 -8.34
N GLN A 38 -7.20 19.76 -7.31
CA GLN A 38 -8.06 20.70 -6.58
C GLN A 38 -8.62 21.83 -7.46
N TRP A 39 -7.95 22.12 -8.58
CA TRP A 39 -8.34 23.17 -9.54
C TRP A 39 -9.06 22.61 -10.75
N VAL A 40 -8.62 21.45 -11.25
CA VAL A 40 -9.16 20.86 -12.49
C VAL A 40 -10.39 19.98 -12.21
N GLY A 41 -10.53 19.44 -11.00
CA GLY A 41 -11.66 18.62 -10.59
C GLY A 41 -11.80 17.33 -11.42
N ILE A 42 -10.68 16.77 -11.88
CA ILE A 42 -10.68 15.51 -12.66
C ILE A 42 -11.10 14.36 -11.75
N MET A 43 -10.77 14.44 -10.46
CA MET A 43 -11.21 13.47 -9.46
C MET A 43 -12.55 13.89 -8.90
N LYS A 44 -13.54 13.02 -9.11
CA LYS A 44 -14.72 13.05 -8.27
C LYS A 44 -14.39 12.33 -6.96
N PRO A 45 -14.70 12.90 -5.79
CA PRO A 45 -14.58 12.17 -4.53
C PRO A 45 -15.36 10.86 -4.64
N GLY A 46 -14.69 9.73 -4.37
CA GLY A 46 -15.30 8.40 -4.48
C GLY A 46 -14.33 7.29 -4.90
N ASN A 47 -14.88 6.15 -5.30
CA ASN A 47 -14.14 4.91 -5.54
C ASN A 47 -13.59 4.76 -6.98
N HIS A 48 -13.62 5.83 -7.77
CA HIS A 48 -13.19 5.81 -9.17
C HIS A 48 -12.07 6.82 -9.45
N PRO A 49 -10.84 6.57 -8.95
CA PRO A 49 -9.67 7.34 -9.33
C PRO A 49 -9.49 7.38 -10.84
N SER A 50 -9.00 8.51 -11.36
CA SER A 50 -8.64 8.64 -12.77
C SER A 50 -7.49 7.70 -13.14
N ILE A 51 -7.42 7.34 -14.43
CA ILE A 51 -6.33 6.50 -14.96
C ILE A 51 -4.95 7.13 -14.74
N ILE A 52 -4.87 8.47 -14.79
CA ILE A 52 -3.64 9.23 -14.57
C ILE A 52 -3.14 8.98 -13.14
N TYR A 53 -4.03 9.16 -12.15
CA TYR A 53 -3.68 8.93 -10.76
C TYR A 53 -3.25 7.49 -10.53
N TYR A 54 -3.96 6.54 -11.14
CA TYR A 54 -3.58 5.15 -11.05
C TYR A 54 -2.16 4.90 -11.57
N LEU A 55 -1.80 5.44 -12.73
CA LEU A 55 -0.45 5.27 -13.28
C LEU A 55 0.59 5.91 -12.36
N VAL A 56 0.39 7.16 -11.96
CA VAL A 56 1.32 7.89 -11.07
C VAL A 56 1.51 7.17 -9.74
N LEU A 57 0.41 6.71 -9.12
CA LEU A 57 0.45 5.94 -7.89
C LEU A 57 1.20 4.62 -8.07
N SER A 58 1.03 3.93 -9.21
CA SER A 58 1.77 2.68 -9.50
C SER A 58 3.28 2.92 -9.56
N PHE A 59 3.72 3.99 -10.26
CA PHE A 59 5.13 4.37 -10.33
C PHE A 59 5.68 4.77 -8.96
N PHE A 60 4.91 5.54 -8.19
CA PHE A 60 5.29 5.90 -6.82
C PHE A 60 5.46 4.66 -5.93
N ILE A 61 4.47 3.76 -5.88
CA ILE A 61 4.53 2.52 -5.08
C ILE A 61 5.72 1.67 -5.49
N ALA A 62 5.95 1.47 -6.79
CA ALA A 62 7.08 0.68 -7.26
C ALA A 62 8.43 1.34 -6.96
N SER A 63 8.51 2.68 -7.04
CA SER A 63 9.73 3.42 -6.70
C SER A 63 10.02 3.35 -5.20
N PHE A 64 8.97 3.42 -4.37
CA PHE A 64 9.05 3.20 -2.93
C PHE A 64 9.51 1.78 -2.59
N ALA A 65 8.94 0.77 -3.24
CA ALA A 65 9.29 -0.63 -3.01
C ALA A 65 10.76 -0.96 -3.35
N THR A 66 11.33 -0.30 -4.36
CA THR A 66 12.76 -0.48 -4.72
C THR A 66 13.72 0.39 -3.91
N HIS A 67 13.21 1.26 -3.04
CA HIS A 67 14.05 2.15 -2.25
C HIS A 67 14.69 1.39 -1.07
N SER A 68 15.85 0.79 -1.34
CA SER A 68 16.57 -0.12 -0.45
C SER A 68 17.20 0.51 0.80
N ASN A 69 17.11 1.84 0.96
CA ASN A 69 17.70 2.55 2.09
C ASN A 69 16.80 2.61 3.34
N GLY A 70 15.65 1.93 3.33
CA GLY A 70 14.68 1.97 4.42
C GLY A 70 15.02 1.06 5.61
N LEU A 71 14.90 1.60 6.83
CA LEU A 71 14.81 0.86 8.10
C LEU A 71 13.76 -0.26 8.02
N TRP A 72 12.70 -0.07 7.24
CA TRP A 72 11.61 -1.02 6.99
C TRP A 72 12.09 -2.37 6.45
N SER A 73 13.13 -2.39 5.62
CA SER A 73 13.73 -3.63 5.12
C SER A 73 14.33 -4.50 6.24
N ARG A 74 14.67 -3.91 7.40
CA ARG A 74 15.14 -4.65 8.58
C ARG A 74 13.97 -5.16 9.42
N TRP A 75 12.92 -4.35 9.56
CA TRP A 75 11.74 -4.67 10.39
C TRP A 75 10.79 -5.68 9.72
N MET A 76 10.70 -5.68 8.39
CA MET A 76 9.80 -6.55 7.64
C MET A 76 10.45 -7.86 7.16
N LYS A 77 11.66 -8.20 7.64
CA LYS A 77 12.37 -9.47 7.32
C LYS A 77 11.61 -10.69 7.84
N GLY A 78 10.64 -11.15 7.06
CA GLY A 78 9.85 -12.35 7.34
C GLY A 78 8.51 -12.10 8.02
N ASN A 79 8.10 -10.84 8.23
CA ASN A 79 6.75 -10.52 8.71
C ASN A 79 5.88 -10.04 7.54
N ASP A 80 4.91 -10.84 7.14
CA ASP A 80 3.98 -10.50 6.05
C ASP A 80 2.63 -10.04 6.58
N ILE A 81 2.60 -8.82 7.15
CA ILE A 81 1.34 -8.20 7.61
C ILE A 81 0.53 -7.58 6.46
N SER A 82 1.07 -7.58 5.24
CA SER A 82 0.46 -6.87 4.10
C SER A 82 -0.93 -7.44 3.78
N TYR A 83 -1.06 -8.76 3.90
CA TYR A 83 -2.32 -9.47 3.70
C TYR A 83 -3.34 -9.11 4.78
N GLY A 84 -2.93 -9.09 6.05
CA GLY A 84 -3.78 -8.63 7.15
C GLY A 84 -4.27 -7.19 6.95
N ILE A 85 -3.40 -6.26 6.56
CA ILE A 85 -3.79 -4.87 6.25
C ILE A 85 -4.86 -4.86 5.15
N TYR A 86 -4.66 -5.63 4.08
CA TYR A 86 -5.62 -5.74 2.99
C TYR A 86 -7.00 -6.23 3.45
N ILE A 87 -7.07 -7.21 4.36
CA ILE A 87 -8.35 -7.69 4.89
C ILE A 87 -9.00 -6.67 5.83
N TYR A 88 -8.25 -6.19 6.83
CA TYR A 88 -8.86 -5.46 7.95
C TYR A 88 -9.13 -3.99 7.66
N HIS A 89 -8.42 -3.34 6.72
CA HIS A 89 -8.53 -1.89 6.55
C HIS A 89 -9.97 -1.41 6.27
N MET A 90 -10.70 -2.05 5.35
CA MET A 90 -12.08 -1.64 5.06
C MET A 90 -13.06 -2.05 6.15
N VAL A 91 -12.80 -3.13 6.90
CA VAL A 91 -13.63 -3.50 8.05
C VAL A 91 -13.54 -2.43 9.13
N VAL A 92 -12.32 -2.02 9.47
CA VAL A 92 -12.05 -0.97 10.47
C VAL A 92 -12.62 0.37 9.99
N VAL A 93 -12.37 0.77 8.74
CA VAL A 93 -12.91 2.03 8.19
C VAL A 93 -14.43 2.03 8.25
N ASN A 94 -15.11 0.99 7.76
CA ASN A 94 -16.57 0.93 7.79
C ASN A 94 -17.13 0.93 9.22
N PHE A 95 -16.45 0.26 10.16
CA PHE A 95 -16.86 0.28 11.56
C PHE A 95 -16.80 1.71 12.15
N LEU A 96 -15.72 2.44 11.89
CA LEU A 96 -15.60 3.86 12.30
C LEU A 96 -16.65 4.75 11.63
N LEU A 97 -16.97 4.50 10.34
CA LEU A 97 -18.03 5.21 9.63
C LEU A 97 -19.40 4.99 10.30
N VAL A 98 -19.74 3.74 10.66
CA VAL A 98 -21.01 3.40 11.33
C VAL A 98 -21.11 4.06 12.71
N LEU A 99 -20.00 4.20 13.43
CA LEU A 99 -19.94 4.91 14.71
C LEU A 99 -19.97 6.45 14.55
N GLY A 100 -20.01 6.98 13.33
CA GLY A 100 -19.99 8.41 13.06
C GLY A 100 -18.61 9.06 13.28
N LEU A 101 -17.55 8.27 13.48
CA LEU A 101 -16.19 8.76 13.74
C LEU A 101 -15.52 9.16 12.41
N THR A 102 -15.90 10.32 11.89
CA THR A 102 -15.48 10.82 10.56
C THR A 102 -15.05 12.30 10.60
N GLY A 103 -14.43 12.77 9.52
CA GLY A 103 -14.11 14.20 9.35
C GLY A 103 -12.92 14.74 10.15
N SER A 104 -12.17 13.88 10.86
CA SER A 104 -10.96 14.26 11.60
C SER A 104 -9.77 13.39 11.24
N VAL A 105 -8.58 14.00 11.17
CA VAL A 105 -7.30 13.30 10.99
C VAL A 105 -7.06 12.30 12.13
N MET A 106 -7.59 12.55 13.32
CA MET A 106 -7.49 11.62 14.44
C MET A 106 -8.15 10.27 14.13
N TYR A 107 -9.31 10.28 13.44
CA TYR A 107 -10.00 9.05 13.06
C TYR A 107 -9.27 8.29 11.95
N LEU A 108 -8.56 9.00 11.07
CA LEU A 108 -7.66 8.37 10.09
C LEU A 108 -6.50 7.65 10.81
N ILE A 109 -5.86 8.32 11.78
CA ILE A 109 -4.78 7.74 12.58
C ILE A 109 -5.30 6.51 13.34
N LEU A 110 -6.49 6.62 13.94
CA LEU A 110 -7.15 5.51 14.63
C LEU A 110 -7.41 4.33 13.66
N ALA A 111 -7.96 4.60 12.48
CA ALA A 111 -8.24 3.57 11.47
C ALA A 111 -6.96 2.82 11.08
N VAL A 112 -5.88 3.55 10.80
CA VAL A 112 -4.58 2.97 10.46
C VAL A 112 -4.01 2.16 11.64
N GLY A 113 -4.01 2.73 12.85
CA GLY A 113 -3.49 2.07 14.04
C GLY A 113 -4.21 0.76 14.36
N VAL A 114 -5.54 0.78 14.36
CA VAL A 114 -6.37 -0.41 14.61
C VAL A 114 -6.19 -1.45 13.51
N THR A 115 -6.11 -1.02 12.24
CA THR A 115 -5.85 -1.94 11.11
C THR A 115 -4.49 -2.64 11.25
N VAL A 116 -3.43 -1.88 11.56
CA VAL A 116 -2.08 -2.44 11.75
C VAL A 116 -2.06 -3.39 12.95
N MET A 117 -2.74 -3.04 14.04
CA MET A 117 -2.86 -3.92 15.21
C MET A 117 -3.53 -5.25 14.84
N PHE A 118 -4.67 -5.24 14.15
CA PHE A 118 -5.33 -6.47 13.71
C PHE A 118 -4.51 -7.27 12.71
N ALA A 119 -3.82 -6.60 11.77
CA ALA A 119 -2.91 -7.26 10.84
C ALA A 119 -1.76 -7.96 11.55
N LEU A 120 -1.18 -7.33 12.59
CA LEU A 120 -0.13 -7.94 13.42
C LEU A 120 -0.66 -9.14 14.22
N LEU A 121 -1.84 -9.02 14.83
CA LEU A 121 -2.47 -10.13 15.56
C LEU A 121 -2.78 -11.30 14.63
N SER A 122 -3.32 -11.04 13.44
CA SER A 122 -3.55 -12.05 12.40
C SER A 122 -2.27 -12.76 12.01
N TRP A 123 -1.20 -12.00 11.76
CA TRP A 123 0.10 -12.56 11.43
C TRP A 123 0.63 -13.48 12.53
N LEU A 124 0.59 -13.04 13.79
CA LEU A 124 1.16 -13.78 14.91
C LEU A 124 0.35 -15.02 15.30
N ILE A 125 -0.98 -14.93 15.28
CA ILE A 125 -1.89 -15.95 15.81
C ILE A 125 -2.37 -16.92 14.73
N VAL A 126 -2.53 -16.46 13.49
CA VAL A 126 -3.17 -17.23 12.42
C VAL A 126 -2.18 -17.56 11.30
N GLU A 127 -1.64 -16.55 10.64
CA GLU A 127 -0.91 -16.75 9.38
C GLU A 127 0.45 -17.42 9.61
N LYS A 128 1.25 -16.93 10.55
CA LYS A 128 2.56 -17.51 10.85
C LYS A 128 2.46 -18.95 11.36
N PRO A 129 1.56 -19.30 12.30
CA PRO A 129 1.35 -20.71 12.69
C PRO A 129 0.88 -21.59 11.53
N ALA A 130 -0.07 -21.12 10.72
CA ALA A 130 -0.57 -21.90 9.57
C ALA A 130 0.52 -22.17 8.53
N LEU A 131 1.37 -21.16 8.23
CA LEU A 131 2.48 -21.32 7.30
C LEU A 131 3.55 -22.30 7.79
N ARG A 132 3.77 -22.41 9.10
CA ARG A 132 4.71 -23.37 9.71
C ARG A 132 4.27 -24.82 9.53
N LEU A 133 2.98 -25.08 9.38
CA LEU A 133 2.44 -26.43 9.13
C LEU A 133 2.64 -26.88 7.68
N LYS A 134 3.10 -25.99 6.80
CA LYS A 134 3.26 -26.31 5.37
C LYS A 134 4.50 -27.17 5.14
N PRO A 135 4.37 -28.39 4.57
CA PRO A 135 5.48 -29.33 4.42
C PRO A 135 6.53 -28.90 3.40
N LYS A 136 6.16 -28.03 2.45
CA LYS A 136 7.07 -27.38 1.50
C LYS A 136 6.72 -25.90 1.38
N SER A 137 7.67 -25.05 1.72
CA SER A 137 7.56 -23.61 1.52
C SER A 137 8.69 -23.11 0.62
N ILE A 138 8.36 -22.11 -0.21
CA ILE A 138 9.30 -21.42 -1.09
C ILE A 138 10.24 -20.52 -0.25
N HIS A 139 9.78 -20.09 0.93
CA HIS A 139 10.56 -19.35 1.93
C HIS A 139 10.41 -20.00 3.32
N ARG A 140 11.51 -20.25 4.05
CA ARG A 140 11.43 -20.70 5.45
C ARG A 140 10.94 -19.52 6.31
N VAL A 141 9.84 -19.74 7.04
CA VAL A 141 9.17 -18.77 7.93
C VAL A 141 9.64 -18.95 9.37
#